data_AF-A0A8T0KU99-F1
#
_entry.id   AF-A0A8T0KU99-F1
#
_cell.length_a   1.000
_cell.length_b   1.000
_cell.length_c   1.000
_cell.angle_alpha   90.00
_cell.angle_beta   90.00
_cell.angle_gamma   90.00
#
_symmetry.space_group_name_H-M   'P 1'
#
loop_
_entity.id
_entity.type
_entity.pdbx_description
1 polymer ?
#
loop_
_entity_poly.entity_id
_entity_poly.type
_entity_poly.pdbx_seq_one_letter_code
_entity_poly.pdbx_strand_id
1 'polypeptide(L)'
;MTSFGSGPTGGGGRSVTQMPDVTSRRVNEKPVDKNLLWRDILENWDIPNDEKIRKKNLSHIAVRWRDFKTRMTRQYVFGSKQNDTPCTKYKITEEEWMQFKESRLTLEW
;
A
#
# COMPACT_ATOMS: atom_id res chain seq x y z
N MET A 1 37.39 51.47 23.92
CA MET A 1 36.72 50.66 24.95
C MET A 1 36.20 49.41 24.28
N THR A 2 36.81 48.27 24.60
CA THR A 2 36.42 46.93 24.16
C THR A 2 35.09 46.52 24.80
N SER A 3 34.18 45.92 24.04
CA SER A 3 33.17 45.06 24.66
C SER A 3 32.81 43.88 23.77
N PHE A 4 33.37 42.74 24.18
CA PHE A 4 32.84 41.38 24.22
C PHE A 4 31.85 40.91 23.16
N GLY A 5 32.32 39.90 22.40
CA GLY A 5 31.46 38.94 21.74
C GLY A 5 30.74 38.03 22.72
N SER A 6 29.58 37.55 22.30
CA SER A 6 28.88 36.40 22.88
C SER A 6 28.00 35.81 21.78
N GLY A 7 28.36 34.61 21.34
CA GLY A 7 27.42 33.73 20.63
C GLY A 7 26.41 33.13 21.60
N PRO A 8 25.29 32.62 21.09
CA PRO A 8 24.96 31.21 21.32
C PRO A 8 24.62 30.52 19.98
N THR A 9 25.31 29.43 19.64
CA THR A 9 24.87 28.03 19.81
C THR A 9 23.49 27.70 19.21
N GLY A 10 23.54 26.90 18.15
CA GLY A 10 22.85 25.61 18.10
C GLY A 10 21.34 25.65 17.91
N GLY A 11 20.93 25.56 16.66
CA GLY A 11 19.55 25.23 16.31
C GLY A 11 19.52 24.62 14.92
N GLY A 12 20.09 23.43 14.77
CA GLY A 12 19.94 22.62 13.57
C GLY A 12 18.46 22.44 13.29
N GLY A 13 17.94 23.23 12.34
CA GLY A 13 16.58 23.13 11.87
C GLY A 13 16.38 21.70 11.39
N ARG A 14 15.60 20.93 12.14
CA ARG A 14 15.05 19.66 11.68
C ARG A 14 14.31 19.98 10.39
N SER A 15 14.93 19.62 9.27
CA SER A 15 14.24 19.56 7.99
C SER A 15 13.11 18.56 8.19
N VAL A 16 11.90 19.08 8.42
CA VAL A 16 10.69 18.27 8.44
C VAL A 16 10.53 17.86 6.99
N THR A 17 11.10 16.70 6.63
CA THR A 17 10.79 16.03 5.38
C THR A 17 9.28 15.88 5.37
N GLN A 18 8.63 16.73 4.58
CA GLN A 18 7.20 16.67 4.29
C GLN A 18 6.92 15.22 3.91
N MET A 19 6.25 14.49 4.81
CA MET A 19 5.77 13.16 4.46
C MET A 19 4.82 13.37 3.29
N PRO A 20 5.07 12.77 2.11
CA PRO A 20 4.12 12.90 1.02
C PRO A 20 2.79 12.33 1.51
N ASP A 21 1.74 13.12 1.36
CA ASP A 21 0.36 12.75 1.65
C ASP A 21 0.07 11.38 1.01
N VAL A 22 0.00 10.35 1.86
CA VAL A 22 -0.31 8.96 1.46
C VAL A 22 -1.78 8.83 1.02
N THR A 23 -2.58 9.88 1.19
CA THR A 23 -4.02 9.87 0.95
C THR A 23 -4.39 9.86 -0.54
N SER A 24 -3.45 10.14 -1.45
CA SER A 24 -3.75 10.27 -2.89
C SER A 24 -3.30 9.09 -3.78
N ARG A 25 -2.69 8.02 -3.25
CA ARG A 25 -2.24 6.87 -4.07
C ARG A 25 -3.38 5.91 -4.45
N ARG A 26 -4.34 6.38 -5.25
CA ARG A 26 -5.13 5.48 -6.10
C ARG A 26 -4.29 5.14 -7.33
N VAL A 27 -3.38 4.18 -7.17
CA VAL A 27 -2.66 3.59 -8.30
C VAL A 27 -3.69 2.98 -9.25
N ASN A 28 -3.54 3.25 -10.54
CA ASN A 28 -4.30 2.72 -11.69
C ASN A 28 -4.46 1.19 -11.66
N GLU A 29 -5.31 0.71 -10.77
CA GLU A 29 -5.79 -0.67 -10.77
C GLU A 29 -6.92 -0.69 -11.82
N LYS A 30 -6.79 -1.55 -12.85
CA LYS A 30 -7.90 -1.80 -13.78
C LYS A 30 -9.16 -1.97 -12.93
N PRO A 31 -10.26 -1.26 -13.22
CA PRO A 31 -11.44 -1.34 -12.37
C PRO A 31 -11.90 -2.79 -12.36
N VAL A 32 -11.57 -3.51 -11.29
CA VAL A 32 -12.17 -4.81 -11.01
C VAL A 32 -13.65 -4.51 -10.91
N ASP A 33 -14.43 -5.13 -11.78
CA ASP A 33 -15.87 -4.94 -11.75
C ASP A 33 -16.37 -5.40 -10.38
N LYS A 34 -16.80 -4.45 -9.57
CA LYS A 34 -17.30 -4.68 -8.21
C LYS A 34 -18.51 -5.63 -8.23
N ASN A 35 -19.17 -5.80 -9.36
CA ASN A 35 -20.22 -6.79 -9.54
C ASN A 35 -19.63 -8.20 -9.67
N LEU A 36 -18.57 -8.37 -10.46
CA LEU A 36 -17.90 -9.67 -10.60
C LEU A 36 -17.31 -10.14 -9.27
N LEU A 37 -16.56 -9.26 -8.59
CA LEU A 37 -16.00 -9.56 -7.27
C LEU A 37 -17.09 -9.90 -6.24
N TRP A 38 -18.24 -9.23 -6.30
CA TRP A 38 -19.36 -9.53 -5.40
C TRP A 38 -19.99 -10.89 -5.72
N ARG A 39 -20.10 -11.26 -7.00
CA ARG A 39 -20.60 -12.58 -7.42
C ARG A 39 -19.69 -13.70 -6.93
N ASP A 40 -18.37 -13.56 -7.08
CA ASP A 40 -17.40 -14.55 -6.61
C ASP A 40 -17.48 -14.76 -5.08
N ILE A 41 -17.74 -13.69 -4.34
CA ILE A 41 -17.95 -13.76 -2.88
C ILE A 41 -19.22 -14.55 -2.57
N LEU A 42 -20.32 -14.30 -3.28
CA LEU A 42 -21.59 -15.02 -3.03
C LEU A 42 -21.51 -16.50 -3.44
N GLU A 43 -20.68 -16.84 -4.43
CA GLU A 43 -20.48 -18.24 -4.84
C GLU A 43 -19.72 -19.04 -3.77
N ASN A 44 -18.80 -18.39 -3.06
CA ASN A 44 -17.98 -19.04 -2.03
C ASN A 44 -18.57 -18.94 -0.61
N TRP A 45 -19.47 -17.98 -0.34
CA TRP A 45 -20.00 -17.72 1.00
C TRP A 45 -21.50 -17.40 0.98
N ASP A 46 -22.26 -18.04 1.87
CA ASP A 46 -23.68 -17.77 2.07
C ASP A 46 -23.88 -16.46 2.85
N ILE A 47 -23.94 -15.35 2.11
CA ILE A 47 -24.09 -14.00 2.65
C ILE A 47 -25.42 -13.43 2.14
N PRO A 48 -26.24 -12.82 3.02
CA PRO A 48 -27.46 -12.13 2.58
C PRO A 48 -27.14 -11.06 1.53
N ASN A 49 -27.83 -11.11 0.39
CA ASN A 49 -27.63 -10.18 -0.72
C ASN A 49 -28.30 -8.82 -0.45
N ASP A 50 -27.82 -8.14 0.58
CA ASP A 50 -28.23 -6.81 1.00
C ASP A 50 -27.19 -5.76 0.55
N GLU A 51 -27.65 -4.61 0.04
CA GLU A 51 -26.78 -3.57 -0.51
C GLU A 51 -25.84 -2.95 0.55
N LYS A 52 -26.30 -2.80 1.79
CA LYS A 52 -25.51 -2.30 2.91
C LYS A 52 -24.42 -3.29 3.29
N ILE A 53 -24.74 -4.58 3.30
CA ILE A 53 -23.79 -5.67 3.54
C ILE A 53 -22.76 -5.72 2.42
N ARG A 54 -23.20 -5.65 1.16
CA ARG A 54 -22.33 -5.57 -0.02
C ARG A 54 -21.34 -4.41 0.07
N LYS A 55 -21.84 -3.20 0.30
CA LYS A 55 -21.01 -1.99 0.42
C LYS A 55 -19.97 -2.14 1.52
N LYS A 56 -20.36 -2.60 2.71
CA LYS A 56 -19.46 -2.79 3.85
C LYS A 56 -18.35 -3.81 3.54
N ASN A 57 -18.70 -4.96 2.96
CA ASN A 57 -17.74 -6.01 2.61
C ASN A 57 -16.76 -5.54 1.54
N LEU A 58 -17.25 -4.94 0.44
CA LEU A 58 -16.39 -4.42 -0.61
C LEU A 58 -15.43 -3.34 -0.11
N SER A 59 -15.90 -2.43 0.76
CA SER A 59 -15.03 -1.44 1.40
C SER A 59 -13.96 -2.09 2.28
N HIS A 60 -14.32 -3.10 3.07
CA HIS A 60 -13.37 -3.81 3.92
C HIS A 60 -12.31 -4.55 3.09
N ILE A 61 -12.73 -5.23 2.02
CA ILE A 61 -11.83 -5.93 1.09
C ILE A 61 -10.88 -4.94 0.43
N ALA A 62 -11.37 -3.78 -0.03
CA ALA A 62 -10.53 -2.76 -0.64
C ALA A 62 -9.44 -2.24 0.32
N VAL A 63 -9.78 -2.04 1.61
CA VAL A 63 -8.80 -1.65 2.63
C VAL A 63 -7.78 -2.76 2.88
N ARG A 64 -8.24 -4.00 3.11
CA ARG A 64 -7.34 -5.14 3.33
C ARG A 64 -6.43 -5.41 2.14
N TRP A 65 -6.93 -5.23 0.92
CA TRP A 65 -6.14 -5.36 -0.30
C TRP A 65 -5.06 -4.28 -0.39
N ARG A 66 -5.39 -3.03 -0.04
CA ARG A 66 -4.40 -1.94 0.04
C ARG A 66 -3.32 -2.23 1.08
N ASP A 67 -3.71 -2.69 2.26
CA ASP A 67 -2.77 -3.03 3.34
C ASP A 67 -1.89 -4.22 2.95
N PHE A 68 -2.47 -5.21 2.29
CA PHE A 68 -1.74 -6.35 1.73
C PHE A 68 -0.67 -5.90 0.74
N LYS A 69 -1.05 -5.09 -0.27
CA LYS A 69 -0.10 -4.53 -1.25
C LYS A 69 0.99 -3.72 -0.56
N THR A 70 0.63 -2.87 0.40
CA THR A 70 1.60 -2.07 1.20
C THR A 70 2.60 -2.97 1.93
N ARG A 71 2.11 -4.06 2.55
CA ARG A 71 2.94 -5.03 3.24
C ARG A 71 3.89 -5.76 2.28
N MET A 72 3.39 -6.16 1.10
CA MET A 72 4.21 -6.82 0.08
C MET A 72 5.35 -5.90 -0.38
N THR A 73 5.02 -4.65 -0.71
CA THR A 73 6.02 -3.66 -1.12
C THR A 73 7.04 -3.40 -0.01
N ARG A 74 6.60 -3.18 1.23
CA ARG A 74 7.51 -2.87 2.35
C ARG A 74 8.41 -4.04 2.77
N GLN A 75 7.92 -5.27 2.71
CA GLN A 75 8.69 -6.44 3.21
C GLN A 75 9.49 -7.12 2.10
N TYR A 76 8.88 -7.33 0.94
CA TYR A 76 9.40 -8.19 -0.12
C TYR A 76 9.95 -7.42 -1.34
N VAL A 77 9.65 -6.13 -1.49
CA VAL A 77 10.22 -5.31 -2.58
C VAL A 77 11.38 -4.47 -2.06
N PHE A 78 11.18 -3.71 -0.99
CA PHE A 78 12.18 -2.79 -0.44
C PHE A 78 12.67 -3.17 0.96
N GLY A 79 12.27 -4.35 1.45
CA GLY A 79 12.49 -4.77 2.82
C GLY A 79 13.54 -5.85 2.97
N SER A 80 13.71 -6.29 4.22
CA SER A 80 14.66 -7.35 4.58
C SER A 80 14.34 -8.72 3.96
N LYS A 81 13.16 -8.90 3.36
CA LYS A 81 12.71 -10.14 2.71
C LYS A 81 12.72 -10.06 1.19
N GLN A 82 13.52 -9.16 0.61
CA GLN A 82 13.63 -9.00 -0.85
C GLN A 82 14.09 -10.25 -1.60
N ASN A 83 14.85 -11.13 -0.93
CA ASN A 83 15.34 -12.38 -1.50
C ASN A 83 14.36 -13.55 -1.27
N ASP A 84 13.30 -13.34 -0.47
CA ASP A 84 12.25 -14.32 -0.24
C ASP A 84 11.10 -14.11 -1.24
N THR A 85 10.41 -15.19 -1.60
CA THR A 85 9.19 -15.09 -2.41
C THR A 85 7.92 -15.21 -1.55
N PRO A 86 6.93 -14.32 -1.73
CA PRO A 86 5.62 -14.46 -1.10
C PRO A 86 4.72 -15.49 -1.81
N CYS A 87 5.10 -16.01 -2.97
CA CYS A 87 4.27 -16.89 -3.83
C CYS A 87 3.74 -18.11 -3.08
N THR A 88 4.61 -18.88 -2.42
CA THR A 88 4.21 -20.07 -1.65
C THR A 88 3.27 -19.74 -0.49
N LYS A 89 3.45 -18.57 0.13
CA LYS A 89 2.68 -18.19 1.32
C LYS A 89 1.26 -17.76 1.00
N TYR A 90 1.08 -17.04 -0.11
CA TYR A 90 -0.23 -16.45 -0.46
C TYR A 90 -0.88 -17.10 -1.68
N LYS A 91 -0.30 -18.19 -2.20
CA LYS A 91 -0.78 -18.90 -3.40
C LYS A 91 -0.88 -17.96 -4.61
N ILE A 92 0.10 -17.08 -4.75
CA ILE A 92 0.24 -16.14 -5.88
C ILE A 92 1.18 -16.81 -6.88
N THR A 93 0.93 -16.68 -8.18
CA THR A 93 1.85 -17.21 -9.18
C THR A 93 3.10 -16.34 -9.29
N GLU A 94 4.20 -16.90 -9.78
CA GLU A 94 5.44 -16.12 -9.92
C GLU A 94 5.25 -14.98 -10.93
N GLU A 95 4.44 -15.17 -11.97
CA GLU A 95 4.12 -14.16 -12.97
C GLU A 95 3.35 -12.98 -12.34
N GLU A 96 2.32 -13.26 -11.54
CA GLU A 96 1.55 -12.23 -10.83
C GLU A 96 2.45 -11.45 -9.86
N TRP A 97 3.37 -12.15 -9.18
CA TRP A 97 4.32 -11.53 -8.28
C TRP A 97 5.34 -10.65 -9.02
N MET A 98 5.87 -11.12 -10.14
CA MET A 98 6.81 -10.36 -10.98
C MET A 98 6.15 -9.11 -11.55
N GLN A 99 4.93 -9.21 -12.10
CA GLN A 99 4.16 -8.05 -12.56
C GLN A 99 3.93 -7.03 -11.43
N PHE A 100 3.58 -7.51 -10.23
CA PHE A 100 3.43 -6.62 -9.08
C PHE A 100 4.73 -5.93 -8.70
N LYS A 101 5.85 -6.67 -8.63
CA LYS A 101 7.18 -6.11 -8.35
C LYS A 101 7.55 -5.05 -9.38
N GLU A 102 7.42 -5.36 -10.67
CA GLU A 102 7.67 -4.44 -11.76
C GLU A 102 6.82 -3.18 -11.61
N SER A 103 5.50 -3.29 -11.35
CA SER A 103 4.62 -2.13 -11.14
C SER A 103 4.99 -1.21 -9.96
N ARG A 104 5.84 -1.68 -9.04
CA ARG A 104 6.36 -0.91 -7.91
C ARG A 104 7.73 -0.30 -8.18
N LEU A 105 8.46 -0.86 -9.13
CA LEU A 105 9.77 -0.41 -9.57
C LEU A 105 9.69 0.54 -10.76
N THR A 106 8.68 0.38 -11.63
CA THR A 106 8.36 1.32 -12.70
C THR A 106 7.74 2.57 -12.10
N LEU A 107 8.64 3.50 -11.74
CA LEU A 107 8.32 4.86 -11.32
C LEU A 107 7.99 5.72 -12.56
N GLU A 108 6.97 5.34 -13.33
CA GLU A 108 6.35 6.29 -14.27
C GLU A 108 5.39 7.13 -13.42
N TRP A 109 5.88 8.30 -13.01
CA TRP A 109 5.21 9.28 -12.13
C TRP A 109 4.16 10.10 -12.89
#